data_AF-A0A0A3IBZ5-F1
#
_entry.id   AF-A0A0A3IBZ5-F1
#
_cell.length_a   1.000
_cell.length_b   1.000
_cell.length_c   1.000
_cell.angle_alpha   90.00
_cell.angle_beta   90.00
_cell.angle_gamma   90.00
#
_symmetry.space_group_name_H-M   'P 1'
#
loop_
_entity.id
_entity.type
_entity.pdbx_description
1 polymer ?
#
loop_
_entity_poly.entity_id
_entity_poly.type
_entity_poly.pdbx_seq_one_letter_code
_entity_poly.pdbx_strand_id
1 'polypeptide(L)'
;MDIDQDILNRIKQINWFTNCGQALENDMRFSYTRVYNWKEAMRSYQDPNWEHATLEARNELTAFLHNKYRNEYAQWNKIAKEVRAFIEKEVIQEVENYREKNELDQAFIDCVKWDIANAILESAYSKCNKRPTFFLELLKVYEAGNFPCGWDGKWPQGNVIVY
;
A
#
# COMPACT_ATOMS: atom_id res chain seq x y z
N MET A 1 -16.98 2.91 12.18
CA MET A 1 -15.69 2.60 11.54
C MET A 1 -14.94 3.88 11.53
N ASP A 2 -13.74 3.86 12.08
CA ASP A 2 -12.95 5.03 12.39
C ASP A 2 -11.50 4.68 12.12
N ILE A 3 -10.70 5.67 11.74
CA ILE A 3 -9.28 5.45 11.48
C ILE A 3 -8.59 5.18 12.81
N ASP A 4 -7.90 4.03 12.88
CA ASP A 4 -7.07 3.69 14.04
C ASP A 4 -5.87 4.64 14.12
N GLN A 5 -5.61 5.23 15.29
CA GLN A 5 -4.44 6.08 15.44
C GLN A 5 -3.13 5.31 15.44
N ASP A 6 -3.15 4.01 15.76
CA ASP A 6 -1.97 3.17 15.69
C ASP A 6 -1.40 3.13 14.26
N ILE A 7 -2.24 2.89 13.25
CA ILE A 7 -1.76 2.85 11.86
C ILE A 7 -1.24 4.20 11.38
N LEU A 8 -1.87 5.31 11.81
CA LEU A 8 -1.39 6.64 11.44
C LEU A 8 -0.02 6.93 12.08
N ASN A 9 0.17 6.55 13.34
CA ASN A 9 1.45 6.70 14.02
C ASN A 9 2.55 5.86 13.38
N ARG A 10 2.23 4.61 12.99
CA ARG A 10 3.15 3.74 12.26
C ARG A 10 3.59 4.36 10.93
N ILE A 11 2.65 4.89 10.14
CA ILE A 11 2.94 5.53 8.86
C ILE A 11 3.86 6.76 9.02
N LYS A 12 3.63 7.57 10.06
CA LYS A 12 4.47 8.75 10.35
C LYS A 12 5.90 8.42 10.77
N GLN A 13 6.15 7.17 11.19
CA GLN A 13 7.46 6.71 11.63
C GLN A 13 8.23 5.97 10.53
N ILE A 14 7.66 5.86 9.33
CA ILE A 14 8.30 5.17 8.21
C ILE A 14 9.57 5.93 7.79
N ASN A 15 10.70 5.23 7.83
CA ASN A 15 11.95 5.72 7.22
C ASN A 15 11.93 5.41 5.72
N TRP A 16 11.20 6.23 4.96
CA TRP A 16 10.89 5.99 3.55
C TRP A 16 12.12 5.64 2.72
N PHE A 17 12.04 4.49 2.04
CA PHE A 17 12.96 4.06 0.98
C PHE A 17 14.46 4.00 1.39
N THR A 18 14.72 3.85 2.69
CA THR A 18 16.09 3.79 3.24
C THR A 18 16.79 2.46 3.02
N ASN A 19 16.01 1.40 2.77
CA ASN A 19 16.48 0.02 2.63
C ASN A 19 16.16 -0.60 1.27
N CYS A 20 15.75 0.19 0.27
CA CYS A 20 15.53 -0.32 -1.09
C CYS A 20 16.76 -1.10 -1.60
N GLY A 21 16.50 -2.28 -2.14
CA GLY A 21 17.46 -3.27 -2.64
C GLY A 21 17.93 -4.26 -1.57
N GLN A 22 17.57 -4.06 -0.29
CA GLN A 22 17.94 -4.95 0.81
C GLN A 22 16.92 -6.09 0.97
N ALA A 23 17.23 -7.07 1.82
CA ALA A 23 16.27 -8.13 2.12
C ALA A 23 15.23 -7.61 3.13
N LEU A 24 13.98 -8.06 3.01
CA LEU A 24 13.00 -7.85 4.06
C LEU A 24 13.34 -8.81 5.21
N GLU A 25 13.63 -8.26 6.39
CA GLU A 25 13.84 -9.05 7.61
C GLU A 25 12.52 -9.39 8.33
N ASN A 26 11.41 -8.78 7.89
CA ASN A 26 10.09 -8.94 8.48
C ASN A 26 9.38 -10.21 7.99
N ASP A 27 8.58 -10.82 8.87
CA ASP A 27 7.72 -11.94 8.52
C ASP A 27 6.52 -11.45 7.65
N MET A 28 6.61 -11.74 6.36
CA MET A 28 5.63 -11.39 5.34
C MET A 28 4.73 -12.59 5.04
N ARG A 29 3.42 -12.36 4.93
CA ARG A 29 2.49 -13.44 4.55
C ARG A 29 2.59 -13.85 3.09
N PHE A 30 3.10 -12.98 2.23
CA PHE A 30 3.27 -13.25 0.82
C PHE A 30 4.75 -13.51 0.49
N SER A 31 4.96 -14.32 -0.54
CA SER A 31 6.26 -14.44 -1.18
C SER A 31 6.57 -13.18 -1.99
N TYR A 32 7.85 -12.82 -2.07
CA TYR A 32 8.28 -11.64 -2.80
C TYR A 32 9.51 -11.92 -3.67
N THR A 33 9.61 -11.20 -4.77
CA THR A 33 10.80 -11.13 -5.63
C THR A 33 11.44 -9.77 -5.43
N ARG A 34 12.78 -9.71 -5.46
CA ARG A 34 13.51 -8.46 -5.25
C ARG A 34 14.10 -7.91 -6.54
N VAL A 35 13.98 -6.60 -6.73
CA VAL A 35 14.73 -5.81 -7.71
C VAL A 35 15.77 -4.93 -7.00
N TYR A 36 16.77 -4.45 -7.73
CA TYR A 36 17.97 -3.86 -7.09
C TYR A 36 18.23 -2.41 -7.46
N ASN A 37 17.39 -1.82 -8.31
CA ASN A 37 17.55 -0.43 -8.74
C ASN A 37 16.21 0.18 -9.15
N TRP A 38 16.14 1.51 -9.12
CA TRP A 38 14.93 2.28 -9.50
C TRP A 38 14.50 2.05 -10.95
N LYS A 39 15.40 1.69 -11.86
CA LYS A 39 15.03 1.40 -13.26
C LYS A 39 14.25 0.09 -13.38
N GLU A 40 14.61 -0.92 -12.61
CA GLU A 40 13.84 -2.17 -12.50
C GLU A 40 12.52 -1.93 -11.76
N ALA A 41 12.55 -1.23 -10.62
CA ALA A 41 11.35 -0.89 -9.86
C ALA A 41 10.34 -0.12 -10.71
N MET A 42 10.79 0.86 -11.50
CA MET A 42 9.95 1.65 -12.42
C MET A 42 9.27 0.80 -13.47
N ARG A 43 9.98 -0.16 -14.06
CA ARG A 43 9.35 -1.10 -15.01
C ARG A 43 8.28 -1.93 -14.33
N SER A 44 8.50 -2.33 -13.08
CA SER A 44 7.56 -3.15 -12.33
C SER A 44 6.31 -2.38 -11.91
N TYR A 45 6.42 -1.14 -11.41
CA TYR A 45 5.23 -0.43 -10.91
C TYR A 45 4.43 0.21 -12.03
N GLN A 46 5.04 0.39 -13.21
CA GLN A 46 4.36 0.77 -14.45
C GLN A 46 3.78 -0.45 -15.19
N ASP A 47 4.07 -1.67 -14.76
CA ASP A 47 3.49 -2.88 -15.36
C ASP A 47 1.98 -2.93 -15.02
N PRO A 48 1.09 -3.11 -16.01
CA PRO A 48 -0.35 -3.22 -15.77
C PRO A 48 -0.74 -4.34 -14.78
N ASN A 49 0.09 -5.36 -14.60
CA ASN A 49 -0.14 -6.39 -13.59
C ASN A 49 -0.13 -5.83 -12.17
N TRP A 50 0.67 -4.80 -11.88
CA TRP A 50 0.68 -4.16 -10.57
C TRP A 50 -0.63 -3.40 -10.29
N GLU A 51 -1.06 -2.59 -11.26
CA GLU A 51 -2.34 -1.88 -11.17
C GLU A 51 -3.50 -2.86 -11.02
N HIS A 52 -3.50 -3.94 -11.82
CA HIS A 52 -4.55 -4.96 -11.75
C HIS A 52 -4.56 -5.68 -10.39
N ALA A 53 -3.40 -6.09 -9.86
CA ALA A 53 -3.32 -6.78 -8.57
C ALA A 53 -3.81 -5.89 -7.41
N THR A 54 -3.36 -4.64 -7.35
CA THR A 54 -3.78 -3.71 -6.30
C THR A 54 -5.25 -3.30 -6.44
N LEU A 55 -5.77 -3.19 -7.67
CA LEU A 55 -7.20 -2.95 -7.91
C LEU A 55 -8.05 -4.14 -7.44
N GLU A 56 -7.67 -5.38 -7.77
CA GLU A 56 -8.37 -6.58 -7.32
C GLU A 56 -8.35 -6.71 -5.80
N ALA A 57 -7.22 -6.45 -5.15
CA ALA A 57 -7.13 -6.44 -3.69
C ALA A 57 -8.11 -5.42 -3.05
N ARG A 58 -8.22 -4.21 -3.61
CA ARG A 58 -9.20 -3.21 -3.17
C ARG A 58 -10.64 -3.68 -3.44
N ASN A 59 -10.89 -4.29 -4.60
CA ASN A 59 -12.20 -4.82 -4.96
C ASN A 59 -12.64 -5.93 -4.00
N GLU A 60 -11.72 -6.81 -3.57
CA GLU A 60 -12.00 -7.84 -2.57
C GLU A 60 -12.50 -7.24 -1.25
N LEU A 61 -11.85 -6.19 -0.74
CA LEU A 61 -12.29 -5.52 0.49
C LEU A 61 -13.67 -4.89 0.32
N THR A 62 -13.86 -4.11 -0.75
CA THR A 62 -15.14 -3.41 -0.98
C THR A 62 -16.30 -4.38 -1.22
N ALA A 63 -16.09 -5.46 -1.99
CA ALA A 63 -17.08 -6.51 -2.18
C ALA A 63 -17.39 -7.24 -0.87
N PHE A 64 -16.37 -7.57 -0.08
CA PHE A 64 -16.54 -8.17 1.25
C PHE A 64 -17.39 -7.28 2.17
N LEU A 65 -17.09 -5.99 2.25
CA LEU A 65 -17.83 -5.04 3.08
C LEU A 65 -19.25 -4.84 2.58
N HIS A 66 -19.45 -4.65 1.28
CA HIS A 66 -20.79 -4.51 0.70
C HIS A 66 -21.69 -5.72 0.99
N ASN A 67 -21.14 -6.92 0.92
CA ASN A 67 -21.90 -8.17 1.06
C ASN A 67 -22.16 -8.57 2.52
N LYS A 68 -21.24 -8.26 3.44
CA LYS A 68 -21.31 -8.75 4.84
C LYS A 68 -21.48 -7.66 5.90
N TYR A 69 -21.07 -6.42 5.59
CA TYR A 69 -20.95 -5.30 6.54
C TYR A 69 -21.50 -4.02 5.91
N ARG A 70 -22.72 -4.09 5.35
CA ARG A 70 -23.32 -2.99 4.56
C ARG A 70 -23.44 -1.68 5.35
N ASN A 71 -23.74 -1.75 6.64
CA ASN A 71 -23.87 -0.57 7.51
C ASN A 71 -22.50 0.12 7.71
N GLU A 72 -21.46 -0.68 7.89
CA GLU A 72 -20.09 -0.21 8.01
C GLU A 72 -19.60 0.36 6.67
N TYR A 73 -19.91 -0.32 5.56
CA TYR A 73 -19.56 0.11 4.21
C TYR A 73 -20.14 1.48 3.85
N ALA A 74 -21.31 1.85 4.40
CA ALA A 74 -21.87 3.19 4.22
C ALA A 74 -20.95 4.32 4.70
N GLN A 75 -19.98 4.03 5.58
CA GLN A 75 -18.98 4.99 6.06
C GLN A 75 -17.77 5.12 5.13
N TRP A 76 -17.66 4.31 4.07
CA TRP A 76 -16.49 4.24 3.18
C TRP A 76 -16.05 5.61 2.65
N ASN A 77 -16.99 6.39 2.10
CA ASN A 77 -16.66 7.68 1.51
C ASN A 77 -16.17 8.71 2.54
N LYS A 78 -16.73 8.66 3.76
CA LYS A 78 -16.28 9.51 4.88
C LYS A 78 -14.84 9.17 5.23
N ILE A 79 -14.55 7.89 5.48
CA ILE A 79 -13.22 7.42 5.88
C ILE A 79 -12.22 7.69 4.75
N ALA A 80 -12.55 7.38 3.50
CA ALA A 80 -11.67 7.62 2.35
C ALA A 80 -11.32 9.11 2.19
N LYS A 81 -12.23 10.03 2.52
CA LYS A 81 -11.94 11.47 2.52
C LYS A 81 -10.94 11.85 3.62
N GLU A 82 -11.12 11.33 4.82
CA GLU A 82 -10.20 11.56 5.95
C GLU A 82 -8.80 10.99 5.66
N VAL A 83 -8.74 9.78 5.07
CA VAL A 83 -7.49 9.14 4.63
C VAL A 83 -6.73 9.99 3.62
N ARG A 84 -7.42 10.53 2.60
CA ARG A 84 -6.79 11.42 1.61
C ARG A 84 -6.20 12.66 2.28
N ALA A 85 -6.96 13.30 3.18
CA ALA A 85 -6.48 14.48 3.89
C ALA A 85 -5.25 14.19 4.75
N PHE A 86 -5.19 13.02 5.39
CA PHE A 86 -4.01 12.57 6.14
C PHE A 86 -2.80 12.40 5.23
N ILE A 87 -2.94 11.68 4.10
CA ILE A 87 -1.84 11.41 3.18
C ILE A 87 -1.24 12.71 2.64
N GLU A 88 -2.08 13.62 2.15
CA GLU A 88 -1.63 14.92 1.63
C GLU A 88 -0.85 15.74 2.67
N LYS A 89 -1.25 15.64 3.94
CA LYS A 89 -0.64 16.41 5.02
C LYS A 89 0.64 15.78 5.58
N GLU A 90 0.68 14.46 5.71
CA GLU A 90 1.68 13.76 6.54
C GLU A 90 2.62 12.86 5.74
N VAL A 91 2.28 12.52 4.48
CA VAL A 91 3.07 11.56 3.67
C VAL A 91 3.67 12.23 2.43
N ILE A 92 2.88 13.03 1.70
CA ILE A 92 3.27 13.51 0.36
C ILE A 92 4.57 14.29 0.36
N GLN A 93 4.81 15.17 1.34
CA GLN A 93 5.99 16.01 1.34
C GLN A 93 7.30 15.19 1.33
N GLU A 94 7.37 14.12 2.13
CA GLU A 94 8.57 13.28 2.20
C GLU A 94 8.76 12.45 0.93
N VAL A 95 7.67 11.91 0.40
CA VAL A 95 7.68 11.07 -0.80
C VAL A 95 8.01 11.91 -2.05
N GLU A 96 7.49 13.13 -2.19
CA GLU A 96 7.84 14.06 -3.28
C GLU A 96 9.30 14.49 -3.20
N ASN A 97 9.81 14.83 -2.00
CA ASN A 97 11.23 15.14 -1.83
C ASN A 97 12.12 13.97 -2.29
N TYR A 98 11.73 12.73 -1.96
CA TYR A 98 12.45 11.54 -2.41
C TYR A 98 12.35 11.35 -3.93
N ARG A 99 11.16 11.54 -4.50
CA ARG A 99 10.90 11.44 -5.94
C ARG A 99 11.74 12.43 -6.72
N GLU A 100 11.77 13.71 -6.33
CA GLU A 100 12.58 14.75 -6.98
C GLU A 100 14.08 14.41 -6.92
N LYS A 101 14.58 13.99 -5.74
CA LYS A 101 15.99 13.62 -5.55
C LYS A 101 16.43 12.44 -6.40
N ASN A 102 15.52 11.50 -6.70
CA ASN A 102 15.82 10.27 -7.43
C ASN A 102 15.25 10.27 -8.86
N GLU A 103 14.77 11.42 -9.35
CA GLU A 103 14.22 11.61 -10.70
C GLU A 103 13.09 10.61 -11.06
N LEU A 104 12.24 10.29 -10.08
CA LEU A 104 11.12 9.37 -10.26
C LEU A 104 9.89 10.07 -10.89
N ASP A 105 9.05 9.29 -11.54
CA ASP A 105 7.84 9.80 -12.19
C ASP A 105 6.66 9.98 -11.22
N GLN A 106 5.53 10.50 -11.74
CA GLN A 106 4.33 10.69 -10.93
C GLN A 106 3.69 9.36 -10.50
N ALA A 107 3.85 8.31 -11.31
CA ALA A 107 3.30 7.00 -11.02
C ALA A 107 3.88 6.40 -9.72
N PHE A 108 5.13 6.71 -9.38
CA PHE A 108 5.69 6.38 -8.06
C PHE A 108 4.88 6.98 -6.91
N ILE A 109 4.57 8.28 -6.96
CA ILE A 109 3.75 8.96 -5.94
C ILE A 109 2.36 8.34 -5.88
N ASP A 110 1.75 8.09 -7.04
CA ASP A 110 0.41 7.53 -7.12
C ASP A 110 0.34 6.11 -6.53
N CYS A 111 1.37 5.28 -6.73
CA CYS A 111 1.49 3.97 -6.10
C CYS A 111 1.54 4.09 -4.57
N VAL A 112 2.42 4.94 -4.04
CA VAL A 112 2.54 5.14 -2.58
C VAL A 112 1.23 5.64 -1.99
N LYS A 113 0.57 6.60 -2.64
CA LYS A 113 -0.74 7.11 -2.21
C LYS A 113 -1.79 6.02 -2.18
N TRP A 114 -1.84 5.20 -3.23
CA TRP A 114 -2.80 4.10 -3.33
C TRP A 114 -2.59 3.07 -2.23
N ASP A 115 -1.35 2.63 -2.02
CA ASP A 115 -1.04 1.57 -1.07
C ASP A 115 -1.30 2.01 0.37
N ILE A 116 -0.82 3.21 0.74
CA ILE A 116 -1.04 3.77 2.08
C ILE A 116 -2.52 4.04 2.34
N ALA A 117 -3.25 4.56 1.35
CA ALA A 117 -4.68 4.80 1.51
C ALA A 117 -5.45 3.51 1.78
N ASN A 118 -5.17 2.46 1.02
CA ASN A 118 -5.86 1.19 1.18
C ASN A 118 -5.41 0.44 2.45
N ALA A 119 -4.16 0.60 2.91
CA ALA A 119 -3.73 0.07 4.21
C ALA A 119 -4.51 0.71 5.38
N ILE A 120 -4.70 2.04 5.34
CA ILE A 120 -5.50 2.74 6.35
C ILE A 120 -6.96 2.30 6.27
N LEU A 121 -7.52 2.14 5.06
CA LEU A 121 -8.89 1.63 4.89
C LEU A 121 -9.02 0.21 5.46
N GLU A 122 -8.14 -0.71 5.11
CA GLU A 122 -8.12 -2.05 5.69
C GLU A 122 -8.05 -1.99 7.22
N SER A 123 -7.22 -1.13 7.81
CA SER A 123 -7.16 -0.96 9.28
C SER A 123 -8.47 -0.43 9.88
N ALA A 124 -9.07 0.59 9.26
CA ALA A 124 -10.31 1.22 9.74
C ALA A 124 -11.50 0.23 9.82
N TYR A 125 -11.47 -0.84 9.03
CA TYR A 125 -12.45 -1.92 9.06
C TYR A 125 -12.02 -3.12 9.92
N SER A 126 -11.08 -2.96 10.86
CA SER A 126 -10.55 -4.05 11.69
C SER A 126 -11.59 -4.88 12.45
N LYS A 127 -12.72 -4.28 12.80
CA LYS A 127 -13.87 -4.94 13.46
C LYS A 127 -14.65 -5.87 12.52
N CYS A 128 -14.46 -5.77 11.21
CA CYS A 128 -15.05 -6.68 10.22
C CYS A 128 -14.19 -7.95 10.11
N ASN A 129 -14.62 -9.00 10.82
CA ASN A 129 -13.87 -10.25 10.94
C ASN A 129 -13.63 -10.93 9.56
N LYS A 130 -12.40 -11.39 9.32
CA LYS A 130 -11.95 -12.01 8.05
C LYS A 130 -11.93 -11.08 6.82
N ARG A 131 -11.87 -9.75 7.02
CA ARG A 131 -11.62 -8.82 5.91
C ARG A 131 -10.27 -9.12 5.23
N PRO A 132 -10.13 -8.83 3.92
CA PRO A 132 -8.83 -8.80 3.25
C PRO A 132 -7.84 -7.83 3.93
N THR A 133 -6.56 -8.20 3.96
CA THR A 133 -5.49 -7.42 4.61
C THR A 133 -4.25 -7.31 3.72
N PHE A 134 -4.42 -7.19 2.40
CA PHE A 134 -3.31 -7.19 1.46
C PHE A 134 -2.45 -5.93 1.63
N PHE A 135 -3.09 -4.76 1.71
CA PHE A 135 -2.38 -3.49 1.86
C PHE A 135 -1.75 -3.32 3.24
N LEU A 136 -2.30 -3.93 4.29
CA LEU A 136 -1.64 -4.02 5.59
C LEU A 136 -0.36 -4.85 5.54
N GLU A 137 -0.28 -5.86 4.66
CA GLU A 137 0.97 -6.57 4.42
C GLU A 137 1.92 -5.71 3.56
N LEU A 138 1.44 -5.00 2.52
CA LEU A 138 2.29 -4.04 1.78
C LEU A 138 2.86 -2.94 2.68
N LEU A 139 2.10 -2.47 3.67
CA LEU A 139 2.56 -1.49 4.65
C LEU A 139 3.84 -1.95 5.38
N LYS A 140 3.97 -3.26 5.66
CA LYS A 140 5.19 -3.80 6.29
C LYS A 140 6.44 -3.63 5.43
N VAL A 141 6.28 -3.62 4.10
CA VAL A 141 7.38 -3.36 3.15
C VAL A 141 7.85 -1.91 3.30
N TYR A 142 6.91 -0.98 3.35
CA TYR A 142 7.21 0.44 3.60
C TYR A 142 7.83 0.66 4.99
N GLU A 143 7.29 0.03 6.02
CA GLU A 143 7.82 0.08 7.40
C GLU A 143 9.26 -0.45 7.49
N ALA A 144 9.62 -1.42 6.64
CA ALA A 144 10.99 -1.90 6.50
C ALA A 144 11.90 -0.94 5.71
N GLY A 145 11.40 0.19 5.22
CA GLY A 145 12.13 1.14 4.39
C GLY A 145 12.31 0.70 2.93
N ASN A 146 11.52 -0.27 2.46
CA ASN A 146 11.53 -0.76 1.07
C ASN A 146 10.31 -0.23 0.30
N PHE A 147 10.26 -0.49 -1.00
CA PHE A 147 9.16 -0.08 -1.88
C PHE A 147 8.51 -1.30 -2.56
N PRO A 148 7.24 -1.63 -2.27
CA PRO A 148 6.49 -2.57 -3.07
C PRO A 148 6.23 -1.94 -4.43
N CYS A 149 6.72 -2.58 -5.49
CA CYS A 149 6.80 -1.97 -6.81
C CYS A 149 6.23 -2.87 -7.90
N GLY A 150 5.54 -3.96 -7.60
CA GLY A 150 4.96 -4.77 -8.66
C GLY A 150 4.35 -6.09 -8.22
N TRP A 151 3.80 -6.80 -9.19
CA TRP A 151 3.24 -8.14 -9.02
C TRP A 151 3.76 -9.07 -10.12
N ASP A 152 4.35 -10.19 -9.71
CA ASP A 152 4.80 -11.24 -10.61
C ASP A 152 3.85 -12.44 -10.53
N GLY A 153 3.23 -12.79 -11.67
CA GLY A 153 2.23 -13.84 -11.78
C GLY A 153 0.80 -13.33 -11.92
N LYS A 154 -0.19 -14.19 -11.66
CA LYS A 154 -1.62 -13.87 -11.80
C LYS A 154 -2.26 -13.67 -10.44
N TRP A 155 -3.03 -12.61 -10.25
CA TRP A 155 -3.79 -12.46 -9.01
C TRP A 155 -4.76 -13.64 -8.80
N PRO A 156 -4.89 -14.22 -7.57
CA PRO A 156 -4.10 -13.94 -6.36
C PRO A 156 -2.86 -14.85 -6.19
N GLN A 157 -2.57 -15.74 -7.15
CA GLN A 157 -1.39 -16.61 -7.13
C GLN A 157 -0.17 -15.95 -7.79
N GLY A 158 0.52 -15.09 -7.03
CA GLY A 158 1.72 -14.39 -7.47
C GLY A 158 2.55 -13.87 -6.30
N ASN A 159 3.60 -13.13 -6.63
CA ASN A 159 4.56 -12.59 -5.67
C ASN A 159 4.60 -11.07 -5.79
N VAL A 160 4.73 -10.38 -4.65
CA VAL A 160 5.02 -8.94 -4.66
C VAL A 160 6.45 -8.74 -5.16
N ILE A 161 6.65 -7.78 -6.06
CA ILE A 161 7.99 -7.31 -6.42
C ILE A 161 8.34 -6.18 -5.47
N VAL A 162 9.49 -6.28 -4.81
CA VAL A 162 9.97 -5.31 -3.83
C VAL A 162 11.30 -4.74 -4.31
N TYR A 163 11.40 -3.41 -4.28
CA TYR A 163 12.68 -2.71 -4.29
C TYR A 163 13.10 -2.43 -2.86
#